data_AF-Q1RGU6-F1
#
_entry.id   AF-Q1RGU6-F1
#
_cell.length_a   1.000
_cell.length_b   1.000
_cell.length_c   1.000
_cell.angle_alpha   90.00
_cell.angle_beta   90.00
_cell.angle_gamma   90.00
#
_symmetry.space_group_name_H-M   'P 1'
#
loop_
_entity.id
_entity.type
_entity.pdbx_description
1 polymer ?
#
loop_
_entity_poly.entity_id
_entity_poly.type
_entity_poly.pdbx_seq_one_letter_code
_entity_poly.pdbx_strand_id
1 'polypeptide(L)'
;MTSAYKLTTSTTEEVVTDAGDKTKVIIKPNTVNTEDHKIRPLINKQNKYYGEIQEDTINTMLKYRFNGNKIVEVTKYKSFTIPSTILPGEKFELNCPNGEKIRADDTAYLQVNYDISGKLVKLAIPNQPVVCHNPSYPALIAYHNELYVLPVNSGHYNYLTYKVHENGGVVEIGNADPGYHIEAIS
;
A
#
# COMPACT_ATOMS: atom_id res chain seq x y z
N MET A 1 23.45 -0.68 6.72
CA MET A 1 23.28 -1.17 5.34
C MET A 1 21.97 -1.93 5.30
N THR A 2 20.95 -1.42 4.61
CA THR A 2 19.73 -2.18 4.33
C THR A 2 19.19 -1.66 3.02
N SER A 3 19.37 -2.46 1.96
CA SER A 3 18.95 -2.14 0.61
C SER A 3 17.43 -2.24 0.55
N ALA A 4 16.75 -1.12 0.32
CA ALA A 4 15.37 -1.14 -0.17
C ALA A 4 15.37 -1.88 -1.51
N TYR A 5 14.60 -2.95 -1.65
CA TYR A 5 14.48 -3.66 -2.90
C TYR A 5 13.78 -2.74 -3.92
N LYS A 6 14.54 -2.31 -4.92
CA LYS A 6 14.08 -1.44 -6.00
C LYS A 6 13.31 -2.29 -7.01
N LEU A 7 11.99 -2.11 -7.11
CA LEU A 7 11.17 -2.75 -8.14
C LEU A 7 11.50 -2.14 -9.52
N THR A 8 12.44 -2.70 -10.27
CA THR A 8 12.72 -2.24 -11.64
C THR A 8 11.53 -2.53 -12.53
N THR A 9 10.81 -1.49 -12.94
CA THR A 9 9.88 -1.55 -14.07
C THR A 9 10.72 -1.71 -15.34
N SER A 10 10.97 -2.94 -15.77
CA SER A 10 11.44 -3.20 -17.12
C SER A 10 10.25 -3.02 -18.06
N THR A 11 10.06 -1.80 -18.56
CA THR A 11 9.39 -1.59 -19.85
C THR A 11 10.52 -1.44 -20.86
N THR A 12 10.69 -2.45 -21.70
CA THR A 12 11.74 -2.52 -22.73
C THR A 12 11.63 -1.30 -23.64
N GLU A 13 12.69 -0.48 -23.67
CA GLU A 13 12.93 0.49 -24.73
C GLU A 13 13.65 -0.24 -25.87
N GLU A 14 13.00 -0.32 -27.05
CA GLU A 14 13.73 -0.48 -28.31
C GLU A 14 13.59 0.83 -29.09
N VAL A 15 14.72 1.52 -29.24
CA VAL A 15 14.86 2.62 -30.19
C VAL A 15 15.53 2.04 -31.42
N VAL A 16 14.80 1.99 -32.54
CA VAL A 16 15.40 1.93 -33.87
C VAL A 16 14.62 2.87 -34.79
N THR A 17 15.34 3.80 -35.39
CA THR A 17 14.98 4.53 -36.63
C THR A 17 16.14 4.27 -37.60
N ASP A 18 16.01 4.23 -38.93
CA ASP A 18 14.89 4.36 -39.86
C ASP A 18 15.20 3.38 -41.01
N ALA A 19 14.35 2.38 -41.24
CA ALA A 19 14.05 1.80 -42.56
C ALA A 19 13.08 0.61 -42.44
N GLY A 20 11.81 0.87 -42.75
CA GLY A 20 10.89 -0.16 -43.24
C GLY A 20 9.99 -0.86 -42.20
N ASP A 21 8.70 -0.58 -42.33
CA ASP A 21 7.52 -1.32 -41.82
C ASP A 21 7.08 -1.23 -40.35
N LYS A 22 6.01 -0.42 -40.18
CA LYS A 22 4.82 -0.54 -39.31
C LYS A 22 4.97 -1.22 -37.93
N THR A 23 4.71 -0.45 -36.87
CA THR A 23 3.63 -0.71 -35.87
C THR A 23 3.38 0.57 -35.06
N LYS A 24 2.13 1.04 -35.01
CA LYS A 24 1.75 2.15 -34.13
C LYS A 24 1.37 1.57 -32.76
N VAL A 25 2.31 1.58 -31.82
CA VAL A 25 2.07 1.13 -30.44
C VAL A 25 1.32 2.23 -29.71
N ILE A 26 0.02 2.01 -29.44
CA ILE A 26 -0.74 2.83 -28.51
C ILE A 26 -0.46 2.29 -27.12
N ILE A 27 0.43 2.96 -26.39
CA ILE A 27 0.67 2.69 -24.97
C ILE A 27 -0.59 3.10 -24.22
N LYS A 28 -1.34 2.13 -23.69
CA LYS A 28 -2.30 2.41 -22.62
C LYS A 28 -1.51 2.38 -21.32
N PRO A 29 -1.36 3.49 -20.57
CA PRO A 29 -0.90 3.38 -19.19
C PRO A 29 -1.83 2.40 -18.47
N ASN A 30 -1.31 1.54 -17.59
CA ASN A 30 -2.16 0.77 -16.68
C ASN A 30 -2.94 1.79 -15.85
N THR A 31 -4.19 2.05 -16.26
CA THR A 31 -5.00 3.13 -15.73
C THR A 31 -5.45 2.76 -14.33
N VAL A 32 -5.11 3.61 -13.37
CA VAL A 32 -5.60 3.54 -12.01
C VAL A 32 -6.72 4.56 -11.90
N ASN A 33 -7.96 4.11 -11.66
CA ASN A 33 -9.12 4.99 -11.57
C ASN A 33 -9.93 4.68 -10.30
N THR A 34 -10.41 5.72 -9.63
CA THR A 34 -11.29 5.58 -8.47
C THR A 34 -12.71 5.27 -8.92
N GLU A 35 -13.29 4.18 -8.39
CA GLU A 35 -14.67 3.75 -8.67
C GLU A 35 -15.65 4.25 -7.62
N ASP A 36 -15.27 4.18 -6.35
CA ASP A 36 -16.12 4.51 -5.22
C ASP A 36 -15.29 5.27 -4.18
N HIS A 37 -15.94 6.19 -3.49
CA HIS A 37 -15.33 7.10 -2.52
C HIS A 37 -16.22 7.19 -1.29
N LYS A 38 -15.65 6.88 -0.12
CA LYS A 38 -16.35 6.90 1.16
C LYS A 38 -15.55 7.66 2.20
N ILE A 39 -16.22 8.52 2.94
CA ILE A 39 -15.67 9.14 4.15
C ILE A 39 -16.09 8.30 5.36
N ARG A 40 -15.11 7.89 6.18
CA ARG A 40 -15.35 7.16 7.42
C ARG A 40 -14.90 7.98 8.61
N PRO A 41 -15.77 8.18 9.62
CA PRO A 41 -15.36 8.87 10.83
C PRO A 41 -14.47 7.97 11.69
N LEU A 42 -13.44 8.56 12.27
CA LEU A 42 -12.59 7.95 13.29
C LEU A 42 -13.28 8.15 14.64
N ILE A 43 -13.94 7.11 15.12
CA ILE A 43 -14.73 7.13 16.34
C ILE A 43 -14.23 6.04 17.29
N ASN A 44 -14.01 6.37 18.56
CA ASN A 44 -13.60 5.37 19.57
C ASN A 44 -14.81 4.56 20.09
N LYS A 45 -14.57 3.61 21.00
CA LYS A 45 -15.63 2.75 21.58
C LYS A 45 -16.67 3.53 22.39
N GLN A 46 -16.38 4.79 22.77
CA GLN A 46 -17.25 5.69 23.51
C GLN A 46 -17.98 6.70 22.60
N ASN A 47 -18.00 6.47 21.29
CA ASN A 47 -18.59 7.37 20.30
C ASN A 47 -17.96 8.77 20.21
N LYS A 48 -16.74 8.95 20.73
CA LYS A 48 -16.01 10.21 20.58
C LYS A 48 -15.36 10.29 19.19
N TYR A 49 -15.60 11.39 18.50
CA TYR A 49 -15.06 11.68 17.17
C TYR A 49 -13.63 12.22 17.26
N TYR A 50 -12.77 11.74 16.37
CA TYR A 50 -11.36 12.12 16.27
C TYR A 50 -10.98 12.68 14.89
N GLY A 51 -11.85 12.61 13.90
CA GLY A 51 -11.56 13.03 12.53
C GLY A 51 -12.17 12.05 11.54
N GLU A 52 -11.67 12.06 10.31
CA GLU A 52 -12.16 11.25 9.21
C GLU A 52 -11.01 10.64 8.42
N ILE A 53 -11.28 9.51 7.77
CA ILE A 53 -10.44 8.93 6.72
C ILE A 53 -11.27 8.83 5.45
N GLN A 54 -10.59 8.95 4.32
CA GLN A 54 -11.17 8.64 3.02
C GLN A 54 -10.81 7.19 2.66
N GLU A 55 -11.78 6.42 2.21
CA GLU A 55 -11.63 5.11 1.60
C GLU A 55 -12.02 5.21 0.13
N ASP A 56 -11.03 5.03 -0.74
CA ASP A 56 -11.25 4.92 -2.16
C ASP A 56 -11.19 3.45 -2.57
N THR A 57 -12.08 3.08 -3.47
CA THR A 57 -11.98 1.82 -4.19
C THR A 57 -11.36 2.09 -5.54
N ILE A 58 -10.21 1.48 -5.81
CA ILE A 58 -9.38 1.78 -6.96
C ILE A 58 -9.38 0.59 -7.91
N ASN A 59 -9.79 0.83 -9.15
CA ASN A 59 -9.66 -0.11 -10.26
C ASN A 59 -8.28 0.01 -10.88
N THR A 60 -7.71 -1.14 -11.23
CA THR A 60 -6.37 -1.26 -11.80
C THR A 60 -6.28 -2.55 -12.63
N MET A 61 -5.15 -2.77 -13.30
CA MET A 61 -4.87 -3.99 -14.09
C MET A 61 -3.42 -4.42 -13.84
N LEU A 62 -3.00 -4.38 -12.57
CA LEU A 62 -1.63 -4.70 -12.20
C LEU A 62 -1.45 -6.20 -12.07
N LYS A 63 -0.32 -6.70 -12.53
CA LYS A 63 0.05 -8.11 -12.40
C LYS A 63 1.43 -8.20 -11.79
N TYR A 64 1.58 -9.16 -10.88
CA TYR A 64 2.82 -9.44 -10.20
C TYR A 64 3.15 -10.91 -10.30
N ARG A 65 4.42 -11.23 -10.50
CA ARG A 65 4.98 -12.57 -10.30
C ARG A 65 5.61 -12.62 -8.92
N PHE A 66 5.06 -13.46 -8.06
CA PHE A 66 5.52 -13.71 -6.69
C PHE A 66 6.29 -15.03 -6.63
N ASN A 67 7.48 -15.00 -6.03
CA ASN A 67 8.39 -16.14 -5.90
C ASN A 67 8.63 -16.92 -7.20
N GLY A 68 8.64 -16.21 -8.33
CA GLY A 68 9.00 -16.73 -9.66
C GLY A 68 7.89 -17.52 -10.37
N ASN A 69 6.82 -17.94 -9.69
CA ASN A 69 5.81 -18.82 -10.28
C ASN A 69 4.35 -18.41 -10.02
N LYS A 70 4.05 -17.71 -8.92
CA LYS A 70 2.67 -17.34 -8.57
C LYS A 70 2.32 -16.00 -9.22
N ILE A 71 1.32 -16.01 -10.09
CA ILE A 71 0.78 -14.78 -10.68
C ILE A 71 -0.30 -14.23 -9.78
N VAL A 72 -0.18 -12.95 -9.41
CA VAL A 72 -1.15 -12.22 -8.60
C VAL A 72 -1.64 -11.02 -9.41
N GLU A 73 -2.93 -11.05 -9.73
CA GLU A 73 -3.58 -9.96 -10.44
C GLU A 73 -4.30 -9.05 -9.44
N VAL A 74 -3.98 -7.77 -9.46
CA VAL A 74 -4.68 -6.74 -8.70
C VAL A 74 -5.52 -5.96 -9.70
N THR A 75 -6.78 -6.35 -9.79
CA THR A 75 -7.79 -5.67 -10.62
C THR A 75 -8.50 -4.56 -9.87
N LYS A 76 -8.55 -4.67 -8.54
CA LYS A 76 -9.23 -3.74 -7.65
C LYS A 76 -8.63 -3.81 -6.25
N TYR A 77 -8.53 -2.68 -5.56
CA TYR A 77 -8.14 -2.65 -4.16
C TYR A 77 -8.72 -1.43 -3.43
N LYS A 78 -8.69 -1.46 -2.09
CA LYS A 78 -9.06 -0.32 -1.25
C LYS A 78 -7.82 0.49 -0.91
N SER A 79 -7.92 1.82 -0.99
CA SER A 79 -6.86 2.74 -0.56
C SER A 79 -7.42 3.74 0.43
N PHE A 80 -6.85 3.77 1.63
CA PHE A 80 -7.19 4.75 2.64
C PHE A 80 -6.28 5.98 2.56
N THR A 81 -6.87 7.17 2.53
CA THR A 81 -6.18 8.41 2.84
C THR A 81 -6.27 8.63 4.34
N ILE A 82 -5.23 8.15 5.02
CA ILE A 82 -5.07 8.22 6.47
C ILE A 82 -4.39 9.54 6.86
N PRO A 83 -4.97 10.36 7.76
CA PRO A 83 -4.36 11.60 8.19
C PRO A 83 -3.12 11.34 9.06
N SER A 84 -2.15 12.25 9.04
CA SER A 84 -1.00 12.17 9.96
C SER A 84 -1.29 12.77 11.34
N THR A 85 -2.43 13.44 11.48
CA THR A 85 -2.90 14.06 12.72
C THR A 85 -4.41 13.93 12.82
N ILE A 86 -4.90 13.62 14.01
CA ILE A 86 -6.32 13.57 14.38
C ILE A 86 -6.56 14.54 15.54
N LEU A 87 -7.83 14.73 15.94
CA LEU A 87 -8.14 15.54 17.11
C LEU A 87 -7.47 14.95 18.37
N PRO A 88 -6.95 15.78 19.29
CA PRO A 88 -6.34 15.30 20.52
C PRO A 88 -7.39 14.69 21.47
N GLY A 89 -6.94 13.79 22.35
CA GLY A 89 -7.80 13.30 23.42
C GLY A 89 -7.30 12.03 24.09
N GLU A 90 -7.19 10.94 23.33
CA GLU A 90 -6.76 9.63 23.81
C GLU A 90 -5.88 8.98 22.75
N LYS A 91 -5.13 7.93 23.13
CA LYS A 91 -4.46 7.08 22.16
C LYS A 91 -5.51 6.42 21.27
N PHE A 92 -5.29 6.45 19.96
CA PHE A 92 -6.23 5.91 18.98
C PHE A 92 -5.52 4.91 18.09
N GLU A 93 -6.13 3.73 17.90
CA GLU A 93 -5.63 2.68 17.03
C GLU A 93 -6.63 2.45 15.89
N LEU A 94 -6.14 2.50 14.67
CA LEU A 94 -6.88 2.17 13.45
C LEU A 94 -6.24 0.93 12.82
N ASN A 95 -7.03 -0.12 12.63
CA ASN A 95 -6.64 -1.29 11.87
C ASN A 95 -7.26 -1.19 10.47
N CYS A 96 -6.43 -1.06 9.45
CA CYS A 96 -6.86 -1.00 8.06
C CYS A 96 -6.68 -2.39 7.43
N PRO A 97 -7.77 -3.17 7.21
CA PRO A 97 -7.70 -4.44 6.49
C PRO A 97 -7.69 -4.22 4.97
N ASN A 98 -7.06 -5.15 4.24
CA ASN A 98 -7.12 -5.20 2.77
C ASN A 98 -8.44 -5.79 2.25
N GLY A 99 -9.56 -5.10 2.48
CA GLY A 99 -10.87 -5.59 2.05
C GLY A 99 -11.42 -6.69 2.97
N GLU A 100 -11.94 -7.78 2.39
CA GLU A 100 -12.47 -8.90 3.17
C GLU A 100 -11.33 -9.67 3.86
N LYS A 101 -11.55 -10.05 5.12
CA LYS A 101 -10.61 -10.89 5.88
C LYS A 101 -10.36 -12.18 5.09
N ILE A 102 -9.13 -12.41 4.66
CA ILE A 102 -8.76 -13.61 3.91
C ILE A 102 -8.81 -14.84 4.86
N ARG A 103 -8.57 -14.65 6.17
CA ARG A 103 -8.94 -15.57 7.26
C ARG A 103 -9.38 -14.84 8.53
N ALA A 104 -10.10 -15.52 9.42
CA ALA A 104 -10.62 -14.92 10.66
C ALA A 104 -9.53 -14.45 11.64
N ASP A 105 -8.37 -15.11 11.59
CA ASP A 105 -7.14 -14.89 12.35
C ASP A 105 -6.07 -14.10 11.58
N ASP A 106 -6.35 -13.70 10.34
CA ASP A 106 -5.36 -13.10 9.45
C ASP A 106 -5.00 -11.69 9.92
N THR A 107 -3.72 -11.44 10.25
CA THR A 107 -3.20 -10.16 10.73
C THR A 107 -2.59 -9.27 9.66
N ALA A 108 -2.89 -9.52 8.38
CA ALA A 108 -2.50 -8.66 7.27
C ALA A 108 -3.27 -7.31 7.29
N TYR A 109 -2.99 -6.48 8.30
CA TYR A 109 -3.49 -5.12 8.43
C TYR A 109 -2.32 -4.14 8.47
N LEU A 110 -2.57 -2.94 7.96
CA LEU A 110 -1.80 -1.77 8.36
C LEU A 110 -2.40 -1.26 9.68
N GLN A 111 -1.67 -1.40 10.77
CA GLN A 111 -2.04 -0.79 12.04
C GLN A 111 -1.47 0.62 12.10
N VAL A 112 -2.31 1.59 12.47
CA VAL A 112 -1.97 3.01 12.59
C VAL A 112 -2.31 3.48 13.99
N ASN A 113 -1.35 4.07 14.68
CA ASN A 113 -1.51 4.50 16.07
C ASN A 113 -1.21 5.99 16.23
N TYR A 114 -2.10 6.67 16.92
CA TYR A 114 -1.95 8.07 17.32
C TYR A 114 -1.74 8.18 18.82
N ASP A 115 -0.91 9.14 19.23
CA ASP A 115 -0.74 9.48 20.63
C ASP A 115 -1.89 10.37 21.17
N ILE A 116 -1.82 10.71 22.45
CA ILE A 116 -2.83 11.56 23.10
C ILE A 116 -2.94 12.97 22.51
N SER A 117 -1.88 13.46 21.87
CA SER A 117 -1.87 14.75 21.17
C SER A 117 -2.50 14.66 19.78
N GLY A 118 -2.91 13.46 19.36
CA GLY A 118 -3.50 13.19 18.04
C GLY A 118 -2.44 13.03 16.95
N LYS A 119 -1.15 12.91 17.27
CA LYS A 119 -0.10 12.74 16.27
C LYS A 119 0.10 11.27 15.94
N LEU A 120 0.32 10.98 14.65
CA LEU A 120 0.72 9.65 14.19
C LEU A 120 2.09 9.29 14.75
N VAL A 121 2.18 8.21 15.54
CA VAL A 121 3.40 7.80 16.24
C VAL A 121 3.82 6.36 15.97
N LYS A 122 2.95 5.52 15.42
CA LYS A 122 3.34 4.17 15.07
C LYS A 122 2.56 3.62 13.89
N LEU A 123 3.31 2.99 12.97
CA LEU A 123 2.76 2.07 11.99
C LEU A 123 3.24 0.66 12.36
N ALA A 124 2.36 -0.33 12.25
CA ALA A 124 2.77 -1.73 12.39
C ALA A 124 2.26 -2.56 11.21
N ILE A 125 3.13 -3.42 10.71
CA ILE A 125 2.86 -4.35 9.61
C ILE A 125 3.58 -5.68 9.85
N PRO A 126 3.02 -6.81 9.40
CA PRO A 126 3.53 -8.13 9.74
C PRO A 126 4.84 -8.53 9.03
N ASN A 127 5.22 -7.81 7.98
CA ASN A 127 6.42 -8.05 7.20
C ASN A 127 6.88 -6.77 6.48
N GLN A 128 8.12 -6.76 5.99
CA GLN A 128 8.66 -5.66 5.19
C GLN A 128 7.73 -5.44 3.98
N PRO A 129 7.27 -4.21 3.72
CA PRO A 129 6.44 -3.92 2.56
C PRO A 129 7.29 -3.62 1.35
N VAL A 130 6.69 -3.79 0.18
CA VAL A 130 7.25 -3.37 -1.11
C VAL A 130 6.49 -2.16 -1.59
N VAL A 131 7.22 -1.09 -1.83
CA VAL A 131 6.68 0.18 -2.30
C VAL A 131 7.01 0.34 -3.78
N CYS A 132 5.97 0.55 -4.60
CA CYS A 132 6.12 0.71 -6.04
C CYS A 132 6.74 2.07 -6.39
N HIS A 133 7.47 2.14 -7.51
CA HIS A 133 8.01 3.41 -8.02
C HIS A 133 6.92 4.40 -8.41
N ASN A 134 5.82 3.91 -8.99
CA ASN A 134 4.64 4.74 -9.19
C ASN A 134 3.92 4.91 -7.84
N PRO A 135 3.86 6.13 -7.28
CA PRO A 135 3.28 6.36 -5.96
C PRO A 135 1.78 6.04 -5.91
N SER A 136 1.08 6.06 -7.04
CA SER A 136 -0.34 5.74 -7.12
C SER A 136 -0.63 4.24 -7.11
N TYR A 137 0.37 3.38 -7.26
CA TYR A 137 0.20 1.93 -7.19
C TYR A 137 0.12 1.47 -5.72
N PRO A 138 -0.59 0.35 -5.43
CA PRO A 138 -0.67 -0.17 -4.09
C PRO A 138 0.72 -0.43 -3.49
N ALA A 139 0.86 -0.17 -2.19
CA ALA A 139 1.94 -0.82 -1.44
C ALA A 139 1.59 -2.31 -1.29
N LEU A 140 2.59 -3.18 -1.30
CA LEU A 140 2.42 -4.62 -1.26
C LEU A 140 3.09 -5.21 -0.03
N ILE A 141 2.66 -6.39 0.40
CA ILE A 141 3.26 -7.12 1.50
C ILE A 141 3.19 -8.62 1.24
N ALA A 142 4.29 -9.31 1.48
CA ALA A 142 4.29 -10.77 1.52
C ALA A 142 3.95 -11.23 2.93
N TYR A 143 2.96 -12.10 3.07
CA TYR A 143 2.56 -12.68 4.35
C TYR A 143 2.05 -14.11 4.15
N HIS A 144 2.51 -15.04 5.00
CA HIS A 144 2.23 -16.47 4.89
C HIS A 144 2.39 -17.05 3.47
N ASN A 145 3.49 -16.68 2.80
CA ASN A 145 3.82 -17.13 1.43
C ASN A 145 2.74 -16.74 0.39
N GLU A 146 2.03 -15.65 0.64
CA GLU A 146 1.15 -14.99 -0.31
C GLU A 146 1.51 -13.51 -0.46
N LEU A 147 1.13 -12.92 -1.60
CA LEU A 147 1.29 -11.49 -1.84
C LEU A 147 -0.05 -10.80 -1.64
N TYR A 148 -0.09 -9.84 -0.72
CA TYR A 148 -1.25 -9.02 -0.45
C TYR A 148 -0.99 -7.56 -0.82
N VAL A 149 -2.10 -6.86 -1.03
CA VAL A 149 -2.11 -5.41 -1.21
C VAL A 149 -2.29 -4.78 0.18
N LEU A 150 -1.46 -3.81 0.54
CA LEU A 150 -1.76 -2.96 1.69
C LEU A 150 -2.87 -1.98 1.30
N PRO A 151 -3.75 -1.60 2.23
CA PRO A 151 -4.88 -0.75 1.91
C PRO A 151 -4.52 0.73 1.83
N VAL A 152 -3.35 1.04 1.25
CA VAL A 152 -2.81 2.36 0.98
C VAL A 152 -1.96 2.26 -0.29
N ASN A 153 -1.92 3.34 -1.07
CA ASN A 153 -0.95 3.42 -2.16
C ASN A 153 0.49 3.63 -1.63
N SER A 154 1.45 3.39 -2.52
CA SER A 154 2.88 3.43 -2.26
C SER A 154 3.36 4.81 -1.78
N GLY A 155 2.84 5.87 -2.40
CA GLY A 155 3.15 7.24 -2.00
C GLY A 155 2.64 7.57 -0.58
N HIS A 156 1.41 7.17 -0.27
CA HIS A 156 0.80 7.41 1.03
C HIS A 156 1.47 6.59 2.13
N TYR A 157 1.86 5.35 1.86
CA TYR A 157 2.65 4.56 2.80
C TYR A 157 3.99 5.24 3.16
N ASN A 158 4.72 5.74 2.16
CA ASN A 158 5.95 6.50 2.37
C ASN A 158 5.70 7.79 3.17
N TYR A 159 4.62 8.51 2.87
CA TYR A 159 4.22 9.70 3.61
C TYR A 159 3.95 9.40 5.09
N LEU A 160 3.17 8.35 5.39
CA LEU A 160 2.88 7.96 6.78
C LEU A 160 4.17 7.54 7.51
N THR A 161 5.04 6.78 6.84
CA THR A 161 6.35 6.37 7.39
C THR A 161 7.20 7.58 7.75
N TYR A 162 7.32 8.54 6.83
CA TYR A 162 8.01 9.81 7.08
C TYR A 162 7.42 10.53 8.29
N LYS A 163 6.08 10.63 8.38
CA LYS A 163 5.41 11.33 9.48
C LYS A 163 5.58 10.66 10.84
N VAL A 164 5.61 9.33 10.90
CA VAL A 164 5.96 8.61 12.13
C VAL A 164 7.35 9.00 12.61
N HIS A 165 8.35 9.00 11.72
CA HIS A 165 9.72 9.35 12.10
C HIS A 165 9.86 10.83 12.48
N GLU A 166 9.18 11.73 11.76
CA GLU A 166 9.12 13.16 12.09
C GLU A 166 8.55 13.40 13.50
N ASN A 167 7.57 12.59 13.92
CA ASN A 167 6.97 12.65 15.26
C ASN A 167 7.76 11.88 16.34
N GLY A 168 8.96 11.36 16.03
CA GLY A 168 9.75 10.57 16.98
C GLY A 168 9.16 9.19 17.29
N GLY A 169 8.30 8.69 16.41
CA GLY A 169 7.62 7.41 16.51
C GLY A 169 8.41 6.23 15.91
N VAL A 170 7.74 5.08 15.77
CA VAL A 170 8.35 3.83 15.28
C VAL A 170 7.52 3.18 14.18
N VAL A 171 8.18 2.71 13.12
CA VAL A 171 7.58 1.76 12.17
C VAL A 171 8.00 0.36 12.58
N GLU A 172 7.05 -0.41 13.09
CA GLU A 172 7.26 -1.78 13.53
C GLU A 172 7.00 -2.74 12.37
N ILE A 173 8.04 -3.49 11.99
CA ILE A 173 8.01 -4.45 10.90
C ILE A 173 8.23 -5.83 11.49
N GLY A 174 7.24 -6.71 11.36
CA GLY A 174 7.37 -8.11 11.71
C GLY A 174 8.28 -8.88 10.74
N ASN A 175 8.54 -10.14 11.05
CA ASN A 175 9.35 -11.04 10.21
C ASN A 175 8.59 -12.35 9.96
N ALA A 176 7.32 -12.24 9.58
CA ALA A 176 6.43 -13.39 9.44
C ALA A 176 6.85 -14.37 8.34
N ASP A 177 7.48 -13.88 7.25
CA ASP A 177 8.00 -14.70 6.17
C ASP A 177 9.50 -14.44 5.94
N PRO A 178 10.24 -15.44 5.40
CA PRO A 178 11.60 -15.24 4.89
C PRO A 178 11.63 -14.31 3.67
N GLY A 179 12.84 -14.03 3.15
CA GLY A 179 13.03 -13.23 1.94
C GLY A 179 12.21 -13.77 0.76
N TYR A 180 11.54 -12.86 0.06
CA TYR A 180 10.64 -13.15 -1.06
C TYR A 180 11.06 -12.38 -2.31
N HIS A 181 10.54 -12.79 -3.47
CA HIS A 181 10.75 -12.09 -4.73
C HIS A 181 9.41 -11.65 -5.34
N ILE A 182 9.33 -10.38 -5.73
CA ILE A 182 8.17 -9.80 -6.43
C ILE A 182 8.68 -9.09 -7.67
N GLU A 183 8.05 -9.37 -8.80
CA GLU A 183 8.29 -8.74 -10.09
C GLU A 183 6.96 -8.21 -10.63
N ALA A 184 6.92 -6.95 -11.04
CA ALA A 184 5.77 -6.43 -11.81
C ALA A 184 5.86 -6.94 -13.24
N ILE A 185 4.76 -7.43 -13.78
CA ILE A 185 4.69 -7.99 -15.14
C ILE A 185 3.55 -7.33 -15.92
N SER A 186 3.74 -7.24 -17.24
CA SER A 186 2.79 -6.65 -18.20
C SER A 186 1.78 -7.67 -18.71
#